data_AF-A0A2V8JL37-F1
#
_entry.id   AF-A0A2V8JL37-F1
#
_cell.length_a   1.000
_cell.length_b   1.000
_cell.length_c   1.000
_cell.angle_alpha   90.00
_cell.angle_beta   90.00
_cell.angle_gamma   90.00
#
_symmetry.space_group_name_H-M   'P 1'
#
loop_
_entity.id
_entity.type
_entity.pdbx_description
1 polymer ?
#
loop_
_entity_poly.entity_id
_entity_poly.type
_entity_poly.pdbx_seq_one_letter_code
_entity_poly.pdbx_strand_id
1 'polypeptide(L)'
;ESCVAFLDPLIVSWDIDLASFGLQIVLNRRAAPAHLKKFEFVERKSGGPSVEQAGLQEFLKDRSLSGDATPEEVEFLKQLHSHNGRRPTALYYYRELQNLRDPLHFRRK
;
A
#
# COMPACT_ATOMS: atom_id res chain seq x y z
N GLU A 1 -7.15 -34.32 2.84
CA GLU A 1 -6.59 -34.08 4.19
C GLU A 1 -7.25 -32.85 4.79
N SER A 2 -7.59 -32.87 6.07
CA SER A 2 -8.30 -31.77 6.73
C SER A 2 -7.31 -30.72 7.21
N CYS A 3 -7.47 -29.47 6.79
CA CYS A 3 -6.64 -28.33 7.25
C CYS A 3 -6.59 -28.22 8.78
N VAL A 4 -7.60 -28.74 9.47
CA VAL A 4 -7.69 -28.82 10.94
C VAL A 4 -6.50 -29.57 11.55
N ALA A 5 -6.08 -30.69 10.93
CA ALA A 5 -4.96 -31.50 11.43
C ALA A 5 -3.62 -30.75 11.39
N PHE A 6 -3.48 -29.74 10.53
CA PHE A 6 -2.31 -28.88 10.46
C PHE A 6 -2.40 -27.66 11.39
N LEU A 7 -3.60 -27.10 11.55
CA LEU A 7 -3.80 -25.88 12.33
C LEU A 7 -3.82 -26.14 13.85
N ASP A 8 -4.43 -27.24 14.29
CA ASP A 8 -4.52 -27.62 15.71
C ASP A 8 -3.16 -27.69 16.43
N PRO A 9 -2.10 -28.31 15.87
CA PRO A 9 -0.78 -28.32 16.51
C PRO A 9 -0.04 -26.97 16.41
N LEU A 10 -0.43 -26.10 15.47
CA LEU A 10 0.25 -24.84 15.15
C LEU A 10 -0.30 -23.66 15.95
N ILE A 11 -1.62 -23.57 16.12
CA ILE A 11 -2.30 -22.46 16.79
C ILE A 11 -2.60 -22.88 18.23
N VAL A 12 -1.97 -22.20 19.19
CA VAL A 12 -2.21 -22.43 20.62
C VAL A 12 -3.50 -21.74 21.06
N SER A 13 -3.71 -20.51 20.60
CA SER A 13 -4.91 -19.74 20.85
C SER A 13 -5.03 -18.62 19.82
N TRP A 14 -6.24 -18.10 19.66
CA TRP A 14 -6.50 -16.87 18.93
C TRP A 14 -7.57 -16.06 19.65
N ASP A 15 -7.52 -14.75 19.47
CA ASP A 15 -8.50 -13.81 20.01
C ASP A 15 -8.80 -12.72 18.99
N ILE A 16 -10.03 -12.22 19.02
CA ILE A 16 -10.48 -11.14 18.15
C ILE A 16 -11.12 -10.03 18.99
N ASP A 17 -10.58 -8.82 18.87
CA ASP A 17 -11.23 -7.62 19.39
C ASP A 17 -12.26 -7.15 18.38
N LEU A 18 -13.55 -7.39 18.65
CA LEU A 18 -14.63 -7.02 17.75
C LEU A 18 -14.82 -5.50 17.63
N ALA A 19 -14.31 -4.70 18.57
CA ALA A 19 -14.40 -3.25 18.48
C ALA A 19 -13.41 -2.66 17.47
N SER A 20 -12.21 -3.24 17.37
CA SER A 20 -11.17 -2.83 16.41
C SER A 20 -11.03 -3.77 15.21
N PHE A 21 -11.76 -4.88 15.20
CA PHE A 21 -11.53 -6.05 14.35
C PHE A 21 -10.12 -6.65 14.45
N GLY A 22 -9.31 -6.27 15.43
CA GLY A 22 -7.95 -6.78 15.60
C GLY A 22 -7.94 -8.30 15.84
N LEU A 23 -7.12 -9.04 15.08
CA LEU A 23 -6.95 -10.49 15.23
C LEU A 23 -5.55 -10.79 15.76
N GLN A 24 -5.50 -11.56 16.84
CA GLN A 24 -4.26 -12.03 17.43
C GLN A 24 -4.21 -13.56 17.40
N ILE A 25 -3.12 -14.12 16.88
CA ILE A 25 -2.91 -15.57 16.81
C ILE A 25 -1.61 -15.91 17.55
N VAL A 26 -1.73 -16.74 18.58
CA VAL A 26 -0.60 -17.30 19.32
C VAL A 26 -0.20 -18.61 18.67
N LEU A 27 1.04 -18.66 18.18
CA LEU A 27 1.59 -19.83 17.52
C LEU A 27 2.45 -20.64 18.48
N ASN A 28 2.42 -21.96 18.28
CA ASN A 28 3.26 -22.90 18.99
C ASN A 28 4.74 -22.66 18.64
N ARG A 29 5.53 -22.22 19.63
CA ARG A 29 6.96 -21.89 19.45
C ARG A 29 7.82 -23.06 18.95
N ARG A 30 7.34 -24.31 19.13
CA ARG A 30 8.03 -25.50 18.62
C ARG A 30 7.77 -25.74 17.14
N ALA A 31 6.66 -25.23 16.62
CA ALA A 31 6.22 -25.43 15.23
C ALA A 31 6.41 -24.17 14.36
N ALA A 32 6.55 -22.99 14.95
CA ALA A 32 6.76 -21.73 14.25
C ALA A 32 7.86 -20.87 14.89
N PRO A 33 8.71 -20.21 14.08
CA PRO A 33 9.75 -19.30 14.58
C PRO A 33 9.18 -18.01 15.20
N ALA A 34 8.02 -17.55 14.70
CA ALA A 34 7.30 -16.42 15.27
C ALA A 34 6.24 -16.93 16.25
N HIS A 35 6.28 -16.43 17.49
CA HIS A 35 5.33 -16.82 18.54
C HIS A 35 3.97 -16.12 18.43
N LEU A 36 3.93 -14.94 17.80
CA LEU A 36 2.75 -14.09 17.79
C LEU A 36 2.54 -13.45 16.42
N LYS A 37 1.33 -13.56 15.88
CA LYS A 37 0.88 -12.81 14.70
C LYS A 37 -0.26 -11.88 15.10
N LYS A 38 -0.13 -10.61 14.77
CA LYS A 38 -1.18 -9.59 14.97
C LYS A 38 -1.59 -9.06 13.60
N PHE A 39 -2.90 -8.97 13.40
CA PHE A 39 -3.51 -8.37 12.23
C PHE A 39 -4.42 -7.25 12.69
N GLU A 40 -4.26 -6.07 12.09
CA GLU A 40 -5.10 -4.92 12.32
C GLU A 40 -5.89 -4.64 11.05
N PHE A 41 -7.16 -4.31 11.21
CA PHE A 41 -8.05 -4.03 10.11
C PHE A 41 -8.33 -2.54 10.10
N VAL A 42 -8.08 -1.92 8.96
CA VAL A 42 -8.38 -0.51 8.73
C VAL A 42 -9.40 -0.46 7.62
N GLU A 43 -10.54 0.16 7.88
CA GLU A 43 -11.54 0.43 6.84
C GLU A 43 -10.90 1.33 5.78
N ARG A 44 -10.64 0.75 4.60
CA ARG A 44 -10.31 1.52 3.41
C ARG A 44 -11.62 1.85 2.73
N LYS A 45 -11.94 3.13 2.55
CA LYS A 45 -13.11 3.56 1.77
C LYS A 45 -13.10 2.81 0.44
N SER A 46 -14.20 2.12 0.14
CA SER A 46 -14.41 1.40 -1.12
C SER A 46 -14.45 2.38 -2.30
N GLY A 47 -13.29 2.69 -2.87
CA GLY A 47 -13.19 2.93 -4.30
C GLY A 47 -12.86 1.59 -4.96
N GLY A 48 -13.33 1.34 -6.19
CA GLY A 48 -12.98 0.16 -6.99
C GLY A 48 -11.47 0.08 -7.31
N PRO A 49 -11.03 -0.44 -8.48
CA PRO A 49 -9.59 -0.46 -8.82
C PRO A 49 -9.01 0.91 -8.48
N SER A 50 -7.96 0.93 -7.64
CA SER A 50 -7.69 2.05 -6.72
C SER A 50 -7.93 3.37 -7.45
N VAL A 51 -8.84 4.20 -6.94
CA VAL A 51 -9.18 5.42 -7.67
C VAL A 51 -7.97 6.36 -7.78
N GLU A 52 -6.95 6.13 -6.95
CA GLU A 52 -5.58 6.65 -7.08
C GLU A 52 -4.92 6.27 -8.42
N GLN A 53 -5.09 5.03 -8.88
CA GLN A 53 -4.63 4.59 -10.20
C GLN A 53 -5.35 5.29 -11.35
N ALA A 54 -6.57 5.81 -11.20
CA ALA A 54 -7.27 6.47 -12.30
C ALA A 54 -6.53 7.74 -12.77
N GLY A 55 -6.14 8.61 -11.82
CA GLY A 55 -5.40 9.83 -12.14
C GLY A 55 -3.98 9.54 -12.64
N LEU A 56 -3.32 8.52 -12.09
CA LEU A 56 -2.00 8.11 -12.54
C LEU A 56 -2.06 7.54 -13.97
N GLN A 57 -3.07 6.72 -14.27
CA GLN A 57 -3.27 6.17 -15.62
C GLN A 57 -3.62 7.25 -16.63
N GLU A 58 -4.39 8.27 -16.25
CA GLU A 58 -4.67 9.43 -17.10
C GLU A 58 -3.37 10.21 -17.40
N PHE A 59 -2.55 10.46 -16.38
CA PHE A 59 -1.22 11.07 -16.54
C PHE A 59 -0.31 10.26 -17.48
N LEU A 60 -0.23 8.93 -17.30
CA LEU A 60 0.62 8.06 -18.12
C LEU A 60 0.16 7.96 -19.59
N LYS A 61 -1.15 8.12 -19.85
CA LYS A 61 -1.70 8.13 -21.22
C LYS A 61 -1.47 9.47 -21.92
N ASP A 62 -1.44 10.56 -21.16
CA ASP A 62 -1.22 11.90 -21.70
C ASP A 62 0.28 12.20 -21.84
N ARG A 63 0.77 12.12 -23.08
CA ARG A 63 2.17 12.46 -23.44
C ARG A 63 2.53 13.91 -23.12
N SER A 64 1.56 14.83 -23.11
CA SER A 64 1.83 16.24 -22.77
C SER A 64 2.13 16.45 -21.28
N LEU A 65 1.64 15.54 -20.43
CA LEU A 65 1.87 15.55 -18.99
C LEU A 65 3.04 14.64 -18.59
N SER A 66 3.02 13.39 -19.04
CA SER A 66 4.06 12.40 -18.71
C SER A 66 5.41 12.67 -19.38
N GLY A 67 5.42 13.34 -20.53
CA GLY A 67 6.64 13.71 -21.24
C GLY A 67 7.56 12.50 -21.49
N ASP A 68 8.73 12.54 -20.84
CA ASP A 68 9.78 11.52 -20.85
C ASP A 68 9.98 10.86 -19.47
N ALA A 69 8.93 10.80 -18.64
CA ALA A 69 8.96 10.18 -17.32
C ALA A 69 9.62 8.79 -17.37
N THR A 70 10.67 8.59 -16.58
CA THR A 70 11.39 7.32 -16.56
C THR A 70 10.61 6.26 -15.76
N PRO A 71 10.90 4.96 -15.95
CA PRO A 71 10.27 3.90 -15.17
C PRO A 71 10.45 4.09 -13.66
N GLU A 72 11.60 4.59 -13.22
CA GLU A 72 11.91 4.85 -11.81
C GLU A 72 11.07 6.00 -11.26
N GLU A 73 10.91 7.09 -12.03
CA GLU A 73 10.05 8.21 -11.66
C GLU A 73 8.59 7.77 -11.59
N VAL A 74 8.14 6.95 -12.53
CA VAL A 74 6.78 6.38 -12.51
C VAL A 74 6.55 5.48 -11.30
N GLU A 75 7.56 4.70 -10.90
CA GLU A 75 7.46 3.85 -9.70
C GLU A 75 7.38 4.68 -8.42
N PHE A 76 8.13 5.78 -8.34
CA PHE A 76 8.00 6.75 -7.25
C PHE A 76 6.58 7.33 -7.20
N LEU A 77 6.04 7.76 -8.34
CA LEU A 77 4.68 8.33 -8.42
C LEU A 77 3.59 7.34 -7.99
N LYS A 78 3.76 6.03 -8.21
CA LYS A 78 2.81 5.00 -7.73
C LYS A 78 2.75 4.89 -6.21
N GLN A 79 3.81 5.27 -5.51
CA GLN A 79 3.89 5.22 -4.04
C GLN A 79 3.28 6.46 -3.39
N LEU A 80 2.94 7.49 -4.18
CA LEU A 80 2.26 8.67 -3.66
C LEU A 80 0.82 8.33 -3.28
N HIS A 81 0.52 8.48 -2.00
CA HIS A 81 -0.80 8.24 -1.44
C HIS A 81 -1.63 9.52 -1.39
N SER A 82 -2.94 9.36 -1.58
CA SER A 82 -3.88 10.45 -1.46
C SER A 82 -4.03 10.88 0.00
N HIS A 83 -3.50 12.03 0.37
CA HIS A 83 -3.79 12.61 1.67
C HIS A 83 -5.20 13.22 1.67
N ASN A 84 -5.99 12.93 2.72
CA ASN A 84 -7.32 13.48 2.99
C ASN A 84 -8.46 13.02 2.06
N GLY A 85 -8.33 11.86 1.40
CA GLY A 85 -9.41 11.27 0.61
C GLY A 85 -9.79 12.03 -0.66
N ARG A 86 -8.96 13.01 -1.07
CA ARG A 86 -9.06 13.65 -2.39
C ARG A 86 -8.38 12.79 -3.44
N ARG A 87 -9.08 12.55 -4.54
CA ARG A 87 -8.55 11.76 -5.66
C ARG A 87 -7.44 12.55 -6.38
N PRO A 88 -6.23 12.01 -6.53
CA PRO A 88 -5.16 12.67 -7.27
C PRO A 88 -5.55 12.71 -8.74
N THR A 89 -5.39 13.87 -9.38
CA THR A 89 -5.66 14.06 -10.81
C THR A 89 -4.39 13.85 -11.63
N ALA A 90 -4.50 13.74 -12.96
CA ALA A 90 -3.31 13.69 -13.81
C ALA A 90 -2.37 14.90 -13.60
N LEU A 91 -2.93 16.08 -13.37
CA LEU A 91 -2.18 17.30 -13.06
C LEU A 91 -1.42 17.24 -11.72
N TYR A 92 -1.94 16.49 -10.74
CA TYR A 92 -1.21 16.26 -9.50
C TYR A 92 0.08 15.49 -9.78
N TYR A 93 0.01 14.37 -10.51
CA TYR A 93 1.19 13.58 -10.87
C TYR A 93 2.18 14.35 -11.74
N TYR A 94 1.70 15.18 -12.67
CA TYR A 94 2.55 16.11 -13.42
C TYR A 94 3.35 17.02 -12.50
N ARG A 95 2.70 17.61 -11.50
CA ARG A 95 3.36 18.52 -10.56
C ARG A 95 4.33 17.81 -9.64
N GLU A 96 4.01 16.59 -9.19
CA GLU A 96 4.93 15.78 -8.39
C GLU A 96 6.15 15.31 -9.19
N LEU A 97 5.99 15.01 -10.49
CA LEU A 97 7.14 14.75 -11.37
C LEU A 97 8.04 15.99 -11.50
N GLN A 98 7.44 17.18 -11.66
CA GLN A 98 8.21 18.43 -11.68
C GLN A 98 8.93 18.69 -10.36
N ASN A 99 8.26 18.45 -9.23
CA ASN A 99 8.87 18.57 -7.90
C ASN A 99 10.05 17.61 -7.75
N LEU A 100 9.89 16.36 -8.21
CA LEU A 100 10.96 15.36 -8.18
C LEU A 100 12.17 15.79 -9.00
N ARG A 101 11.96 16.47 -10.14
CA ARG A 101 13.02 16.95 -11.04
C ARG A 101 13.60 18.31 -10.67
N ASP A 102 12.99 19.02 -9.70
CA ASP A 102 13.42 20.36 -9.33
C ASP A 102 14.87 20.34 -8.81
N PRO A 103 15.81 21.07 -9.45
CA PRO A 103 17.21 21.14 -9.04
C PRO A 103 17.41 21.59 -7.58
N LEU A 104 16.45 22.29 -6.99
CA LEU A 104 16.49 22.68 -5.57
C LEU A 104 16.42 21.46 -4.63
N HIS A 105 15.92 20.31 -5.08
CA HIS A 105 15.91 19.06 -4.32
C HIS A 105 17.22 18.26 -4.42
N PHE A 106 18.03 18.51 -5.47
CA PHE A 106 19.34 17.87 -5.66
C PHE A 106 20.45 18.91 -5.75
N ARG A 107 20.69 19.65 -4.66
CA ARG A 107 22.01 20.25 -4.48
C ARG A 107 23.04 19.11 -4.39
N ARG A 108 23.69 18.79 -5.50
CA ARG A 108 24.99 18.09 -5.48
C ARG A 108 25.91 18.90 -4.56
N LYS A 109 26.27 18.30 -3.43
CA LYS A 109 27.52 18.65 -2.74
C LYS A 109 28.68 18.06 -3.54
#